data_AF-A0A7L2Y5C4-F1
#
_entry.id   AF-A0A7L2Y5C4-F1
#
_cell.length_a   1.000
_cell.length_b   1.000
_cell.length_c   1.000
_cell.angle_alpha   90.00
_cell.angle_beta   90.00
_cell.angle_gamma   90.00
#
_symmetry.space_group_name_H-M   'P 1'
#
loop_
_entity.id
_entity.type
_entity.pdbx_description
1 polymer ?
#
loop_
_entity_poly.entity_id
_entity_poly.type
_entity_poly.pdbx_seq_one_letter_code
_entity_poly.pdbx_strand_id
1 'polypeptide(L)'
;MVKETGYYDLLGVRPGASLDEIKRAYRRLALRYHPDKNPSEGERFKQISQAYEVLSDAHKRALYDRGGERAMKEGGLGGRGGGGGGFGSPMDIFDLFFGGGVRM
;
A
#
# COMPACT_ATOMS: atom_id res chain seq x y z
N MET A 1 8.56 16.14 10.54
CA MET A 1 7.67 15.19 11.26
C MET A 1 6.52 14.86 10.33
N VAL A 2 6.17 13.59 10.17
CA VAL A 2 5.00 13.18 9.37
C VAL A 2 3.73 13.45 10.18
N LYS A 3 2.67 13.88 9.48
CA LYS A 3 1.40 14.19 10.14
C LYS A 3 0.68 12.95 10.65
N GLU A 4 0.83 11.82 9.94
CA GLU A 4 0.34 10.51 10.35
C GLU A 4 1.38 9.42 10.07
N THR A 5 1.45 8.44 10.95
CA THR A 5 2.36 7.28 10.84
C THR A 5 1.66 6.00 10.42
N GLY A 6 0.33 6.00 10.24
CA GLY A 6 -0.47 4.79 10.03
C GLY A 6 0.04 3.89 8.89
N TYR A 7 0.43 4.45 7.74
CA TYR A 7 0.99 3.65 6.65
C TYR A 7 2.40 3.11 6.95
N TYR A 8 3.21 3.88 7.67
CA TYR A 8 4.54 3.44 8.10
C TYR A 8 4.42 2.33 9.16
N ASP A 9 3.48 2.46 10.08
CA ASP A 9 3.18 1.49 11.15
C ASP A 9 2.63 0.18 10.57
N LEU A 10 1.74 0.25 9.57
CA LEU A 10 1.22 -0.92 8.84
C LEU A 10 2.33 -1.71 8.16
N LEU A 11 3.30 -1.02 7.56
CA LEU A 11 4.48 -1.64 6.96
C LEU A 11 5.55 -2.02 8.00
N GLY A 12 5.43 -1.53 9.24
CA GLY A 12 6.45 -1.72 10.29
C GLY A 12 7.77 -1.06 9.95
N VAL A 13 7.74 0.10 9.29
CA VAL A 13 8.92 0.90 8.92
C VAL A 13 8.86 2.27 9.59
N ARG A 14 10.00 2.96 9.68
CA ARG A 14 10.06 4.29 10.29
C ARG A 14 9.61 5.38 9.32
N PRO A 15 9.01 6.49 9.81
CA PRO A 15 8.82 7.69 8.99
C PRO A 15 10.17 8.21 8.51
N GLY A 16 10.39 8.18 7.19
CA GLY A 16 11.71 8.46 6.60
C GLY A 16 12.42 7.23 6.05
N ALA A 17 11.83 6.04 6.17
CA ALA A 17 12.35 4.83 5.53
C ALA A 17 12.56 5.04 4.02
N SER A 18 13.61 4.43 3.50
CA SER A 18 13.92 4.42 2.07
C SER A 18 12.89 3.61 1.28
N LEU A 19 12.77 3.88 -0.02
CA LEU A 19 11.89 3.12 -0.91
C LEU A 19 12.19 1.61 -0.85
N ASP A 20 13.45 1.23 -0.75
CA ASP A 20 13.89 -0.16 -0.64
C ASP A 20 13.42 -0.83 0.65
N GLU A 21 13.45 -0.13 1.78
CA GLU A 21 12.91 -0.63 3.05
C GLU A 21 11.40 -0.82 2.97
N ILE A 22 10.68 0.14 2.40
CA ILE A 22 9.23 0.08 2.17
C ILE A 22 8.88 -1.13 1.28
N LYS A 23 9.62 -1.31 0.17
CA LYS A 23 9.47 -2.47 -0.71
C LYS A 23 9.72 -3.77 0.04
N ARG A 24 10.84 -3.91 0.76
CA ARG A 24 11.18 -5.12 1.52
C ARG A 24 10.11 -5.46 2.57
N ALA A 25 9.63 -4.45 3.29
CA ALA A 25 8.58 -4.60 4.28
C ALA A 25 7.26 -5.07 3.67
N TYR A 26 6.82 -4.41 2.58
CA TYR A 26 5.63 -4.82 1.82
C TYR A 26 5.74 -6.27 1.38
N ARG A 27 6.87 -6.68 0.78
CA ARG A 27 7.04 -8.07 0.32
C ARG A 27 6.85 -9.09 1.44
N ARG A 28 7.44 -8.84 2.62
CA ARG A 28 7.34 -9.72 3.78
C ARG A 28 5.90 -9.81 4.32
N LEU A 29 5.20 -8.68 4.37
CA LEU A 29 3.84 -8.61 4.88
C LEU A 29 2.82 -9.17 3.89
N ALA A 30 2.98 -8.89 2.60
CA ALA A 30 2.13 -9.40 1.53
C ALA A 30 2.15 -10.94 1.47
N LEU A 31 3.32 -11.56 1.67
CA LEU A 31 3.42 -13.03 1.77
C LEU A 31 2.77 -13.59 3.04
N ARG A 32 2.83 -12.85 4.15
CA ARG A 32 2.26 -13.27 5.44
C ARG A 32 0.73 -13.17 5.46
N TYR A 33 0.20 -12.09 4.88
CA TYR A 33 -1.23 -11.79 4.86
C TYR A 33 -1.88 -12.08 3.51
N HIS A 34 -1.23 -12.85 2.65
CA HIS A 34 -1.75 -13.19 1.33
C HIS A 34 -3.14 -13.85 1.46
N PRO A 35 -4.16 -13.41 0.72
CA PRO A 35 -5.53 -13.89 0.91
C PRO A 35 -5.72 -15.36 0.55
N ASP A 36 -4.85 -15.94 -0.28
CA ASP A 36 -4.83 -17.40 -0.54
C ASP A 36 -4.48 -18.21 0.72
N LYS A 37 -3.57 -17.70 1.55
CA LYS A 37 -3.14 -18.38 2.79
C LYS A 37 -3.97 -17.97 3.99
N ASN A 38 -4.42 -16.71 4.03
CA ASN A 38 -5.16 -16.12 5.14
C ASN A 38 -6.34 -15.29 4.60
N PRO A 39 -7.42 -15.92 4.11
CA PRO A 39 -8.56 -15.22 3.54
C PRO A 39 -9.27 -14.32 4.56
N SER A 40 -9.21 -14.66 5.85
CA SER A 40 -9.77 -13.86 6.95
C SER A 40 -9.00 -12.56 7.22
N GLU A 41 -7.75 -12.45 6.76
CA GLU A 41 -6.88 -11.28 6.96
C GLU A 41 -6.74 -10.43 5.69
N GLY A 42 -7.63 -10.63 4.71
CA GLY A 42 -7.64 -9.87 3.46
C GLY A 42 -7.78 -8.36 3.68
N GLU A 43 -8.44 -7.92 4.75
CA GLU A 43 -8.52 -6.51 5.13
C GLU A 43 -7.15 -5.93 5.48
N ARG A 44 -6.31 -6.67 6.22
CA ARG A 44 -4.93 -6.25 6.49
C ARG A 44 -4.11 -6.17 5.21
N PHE A 45 -4.28 -7.12 4.30
CA PHE A 45 -3.58 -7.10 3.01
C PHE A 45 -3.95 -5.87 2.16
N LYS A 46 -5.23 -5.48 2.15
CA LYS A 46 -5.68 -4.23 1.50
C LYS A 46 -5.01 -3.01 2.12
N GLN A 47 -4.98 -2.92 3.45
CA GLN A 47 -4.33 -1.81 4.16
C GLN A 47 -2.82 -1.73 3.88
N ILE A 48 -2.12 -2.87 3.88
CA ILE A 48 -0.68 -2.97 3.57
C ILE A 48 -0.41 -2.53 2.12
N SER A 49 -1.27 -2.91 1.19
CA SER A 49 -1.12 -2.55 -0.23
C SER A 49 -1.39 -1.07 -0.46
N GLN A 50 -2.41 -0.51 0.18
CA GLN A 50 -2.67 0.94 0.14
C GLN A 50 -1.51 1.74 0.74
N ALA A 51 -0.96 1.29 1.87
CA ALA A 51 0.22 1.89 2.49
C ALA A 51 1.42 1.87 1.55
N TYR A 52 1.70 0.72 0.93
CA TYR A 52 2.78 0.58 -0.04
C TYR A 52 2.59 1.48 -1.25
N GLU A 53 1.38 1.57 -1.80
CA GLU A 53 1.12 2.40 -2.96
C GLU A 53 1.38 3.88 -2.69
N VAL A 54 0.95 4.38 -1.53
CA VAL A 54 1.19 5.76 -1.13
C VAL A 54 2.67 6.01 -0.85
N LEU A 55 3.32 5.10 -0.13
CA LEU A 55 4.71 5.29 0.30
C LEU A 55 5.75 4.96 -0.78
N SER A 56 5.36 4.20 -1.80
CA SER A 56 6.24 3.83 -2.93
C SER A 56 6.37 4.93 -3.98
N ASP A 57 5.40 5.84 -4.05
CA ASP A 57 5.44 7.00 -4.93
C ASP A 57 5.89 8.23 -4.13
N ALA A 58 7.00 8.85 -4.55
CA ALA A 58 7.56 10.01 -3.86
C ALA A 58 6.60 11.21 -3.80
N HIS A 59 5.75 11.40 -4.80
CA HIS A 59 4.75 12.46 -4.84
C HIS A 59 3.59 12.15 -3.88
N LYS A 60 3.04 10.93 -3.94
CA LYS A 60 1.98 10.48 -3.02
C LYS A 60 2.45 10.49 -1.56
N ARG A 61 3.68 10.04 -1.31
CA ARG A 61 4.31 10.07 0.00
C ARG A 61 4.46 11.49 0.52
N ALA A 62 4.91 12.44 -0.32
CA ALA A 62 5.03 13.83 0.09
C ALA A 62 3.66 14.44 0.45
N LEU A 63 2.60 14.09 -0.29
CA LEU A 63 1.23 14.50 0.02
C LEU A 63 0.75 13.90 1.35
N TYR A 64 1.00 12.62 1.58
CA TYR A 64 0.67 11.95 2.84
C TYR A 64 1.45 12.53 4.03
N ASP A 65 2.75 12.74 3.86
CA ASP A 65 3.63 13.28 4.91
C ASP A 65 3.22 14.70 5.32
N ARG A 66 2.79 15.54 4.35
CA ARG A 66 2.32 16.92 4.59
C ARG A 66 0.87 16.99 5.06
N GLY A 67 0.01 16.15 4.52
CA GLY A 67 -1.44 16.29 4.61
C GLY A 67 -2.18 15.22 5.44
N GLY A 68 -1.53 14.08 5.68
CA GLY A 68 -2.12 12.90 6.31
C GLY A 68 -3.09 12.16 5.39
N GLU A 69 -3.75 11.12 5.90
CA GLU A 69 -4.77 10.37 5.16
C GLU A 69 -5.96 11.27 4.76
N ARG A 70 -6.22 12.34 5.52
CA ARG A 70 -7.24 13.36 5.16
C ARG A 70 -6.93 14.10 3.86
N ALA A 71 -5.67 14.44 3.57
CA ALA A 71 -5.32 15.13 2.33
C ALA A 71 -5.40 14.21 1.11
N MET A 72 -5.18 12.90 1.30
CA MET A 72 -5.50 11.89 0.29
C MET A 72 -7.01 11.83 0.03
N LYS A 73 -7.83 11.94 1.08
CA LYS A 73 -9.30 11.95 0.97
C LYS A 73 -9.88 13.23 0.33
N GLU A 74 -9.34 14.41 0.63
CA GLU A 74 -9.88 15.69 0.13
C GLU A 74 -9.25 16.17 -1.19
N GLY A 75 -8.00 15.79 -1.52
CA GLY A 75 -7.24 16.31 -2.66
C GLY A 75 -7.55 15.69 -4.03
N GLY A 76 -8.67 14.99 -4.19
CA GLY A 76 -9.00 14.32 -5.47
C GLY A 76 -8.26 13.01 -5.73
N LEU A 77 -7.48 12.49 -4.76
CA LEU A 77 -7.10 11.06 -4.69
C LEU A 77 -8.10 10.24 -3.83
N GLY A 78 -9.19 10.88 -3.42
CA GLY A 78 -10.03 10.46 -2.31
C GLY A 78 -11.53 10.44 -2.57
N GLY A 79 -11.95 10.49 -3.83
CA GLY A 79 -13.36 10.49 -4.16
C GLY A 79 -13.69 9.82 -5.48
N ARG A 80 -14.08 8.54 -5.42
CA ARG A 80 -15.32 8.01 -6.04
C ARG A 80 -15.41 6.49 -5.91
N GLY A 81 -16.50 6.02 -5.31
CA GLY A 81 -17.05 4.68 -5.55
C GLY A 81 -16.25 3.54 -4.91
N GLY A 82 -16.83 2.42 -4.52
CA GLY A 82 -17.96 1.81 -5.20
C GLY A 82 -17.58 1.51 -6.65
N GLY A 83 -16.75 0.50 -6.88
CA GLY A 83 -16.51 -0.07 -8.21
C GLY A 83 -15.27 0.46 -8.93
N GLY A 84 -14.60 -0.46 -9.63
CA GLY A 84 -13.27 -0.31 -10.20
C GLY A 84 -13.07 0.84 -11.19
N GLY A 85 -11.83 1.28 -11.29
CA GLY A 85 -11.39 2.25 -12.30
C GLY A 85 -10.06 2.90 -11.95
N GLY A 86 -8.95 2.24 -12.28
CA GLY A 86 -7.62 2.87 -12.40
C GLY A 86 -6.56 2.46 -11.36
N PHE A 87 -6.93 1.76 -10.30
CA PHE A 87 -5.98 1.16 -9.37
C PHE A 87 -6.15 -0.34 -9.52
N GLY A 88 -5.12 -1.03 -10.03
CA GLY A 88 -5.08 -2.49 -9.95
C GLY A 88 -5.41 -2.88 -8.51
N SER A 89 -6.28 -3.87 -8.34
CA SER A 89 -6.63 -4.40 -7.03
C SER A 89 -5.34 -4.59 -6.22
N PRO A 90 -5.34 -4.49 -4.89
CA PRO A 90 -4.20 -4.89 -4.06
C PRO A 90 -3.57 -6.22 -4.50
N MET A 91 -4.42 -7.13 -4.99
CA MET A 91 -4.05 -8.38 -5.66
C MET A 91 -3.36 -8.18 -7.01
N ASP A 92 -3.83 -7.33 -7.90
CA ASP A 92 -3.20 -7.06 -9.20
C ASP A 92 -1.82 -6.40 -9.03
N ILE A 93 -1.63 -5.53 -8.03
CA ILE A 93 -0.32 -4.93 -7.71
C ILE A 93 0.64 -6.00 -7.22
N PHE A 94 0.16 -6.92 -6.38
CA PHE A 94 0.94 -8.06 -5.92
C PHE A 94 1.25 -9.01 -7.08
N ASP A 95 0.27 -9.40 -7.90
CA ASP A 95 0.46 -10.28 -9.04
C ASP A 95 1.37 -9.68 -10.11
N LEU A 96 1.35 -8.35 -10.31
CA LEU A 96 2.31 -7.66 -11.15
C LEU A 96 3.76 -7.78 -10.61
N PHE A 97 3.92 -7.78 -9.29
CA PHE A 97 5.22 -7.87 -8.63
C PHE A 97 5.69 -9.32 -8.35
N PHE A 98 4.77 -10.28 -8.25
CA PHE A 98 5.02 -11.63 -7.73
C PHE A 98 4.41 -12.75 -8.58
N GLY A 99 3.38 -12.47 -9.37
CA GLY A 99 2.69 -13.40 -10.28
C GLY A 99 3.32 -13.52 -11.67
N GLY A 100 4.40 -12.77 -11.95
CA GLY A 100 5.19 -12.89 -13.19
C GLY A 100 6.03 -14.17 -13.31
N GLY A 101 5.90 -15.12 -12.38
CA GLY A 101 6.63 -16.39 -12.37
C GLY A 101 5.74 -17.59 -12.68
N VAL A 102 5.97 -18.17 -13.86
CA VAL A 102 5.54 -19.53 -14.29
C VAL A 102 4.08 -19.65 -14.75
N ARG A 103 3.83 -19.23 -15.99
CA ARG A 103 3.04 -20.04 -16.92
C ARG A 103 4.02 -20.68 -17.91
N MET A 104 4.39 -21.92 -17.66
CA MET A 104 4.93 -22.82 -18.67
C MET A 104 4.23 -24.15 -18.52
#